data_AF-A0A0F2LS36-F1
#
_entry.id   AF-A0A0F2LS36-F1
#
_cell.length_a   1.000
_cell.length_b   1.000
_cell.length_c   1.000
_cell.angle_alpha   90.00
_cell.angle_beta   90.00
_cell.angle_gamma   90.00
#
_symmetry.space_group_name_H-M   'P 1'
#
loop_
_entity.id
_entity.type
_entity.pdbx_description
1 polymer ?
#
loop_
_entity_poly.entity_id
_entity_poly.type
_entity_poly.pdbx_seq_one_letter_code
_entity_poly.pdbx_strand_id
1 'polypeptide(L)'
;MAVYKYLDYYIAGVEHVVKGYLQDVVVIYKQSNNWNAVSAERFRSNDATFNEIKEAVKFATHEDDLKQAVERLRKRGIKIEEVKEN
;
A
#
# COMPACT_ATOMS: atom_id res chain seq x y z
N MET A 1 12.69 -2.45 -1.13
CA MET A 1 11.23 -2.43 -1.29
C MET A 1 10.63 -1.31 -0.45
N ALA A 2 9.89 -0.38 -1.06
CA ALA A 2 9.27 0.73 -0.33
C ALA A 2 8.01 0.25 0.41
N VAL A 3 7.92 0.55 1.70
CA VAL A 3 6.73 0.29 2.52
C VAL A 3 6.11 1.63 2.87
N TYR A 4 4.80 1.75 2.70
CA TYR A 4 4.06 2.97 2.99
C TYR A 4 3.14 2.76 4.19
N LYS A 5 2.87 3.82 4.94
CA LYS A 5 2.00 3.80 6.12
C LYS A 5 0.93 4.87 6.02
N TYR A 6 -0.31 4.48 6.29
CA TYR A 6 -1.45 5.38 6.44
C TYR A 6 -2.21 4.97 7.71
N LEU A 7 -2.25 5.85 8.71
CA LEU A 7 -2.77 5.55 10.05
C LEU A 7 -2.11 4.27 10.60
N ASP A 8 -2.88 3.26 10.99
CA ASP A 8 -2.40 1.98 11.51
C ASP A 8 -2.24 0.89 10.43
N TYR A 9 -2.38 1.27 9.16
CA TYR A 9 -2.24 0.37 8.02
C TYR A 9 -0.89 0.59 7.33
N TYR A 10 -0.30 -0.51 6.89
CA TYR A 10 0.88 -0.51 6.04
C TYR A 10 0.48 -1.01 4.64
N ILE A 11 1.09 -0.46 3.61
CA ILE A 11 0.87 -0.79 2.21
C ILE A 11 2.22 -1.13 1.62
N ALA A 12 2.35 -2.35 1.11
CA ALA A 12 3.61 -2.86 0.58
C ALA A 12 3.38 -3.61 -0.73
N GLY A 13 4.30 -3.47 -1.67
CA GLY A 13 4.38 -4.36 -2.83
C GLY A 13 4.87 -5.74 -2.39
N VAL A 14 4.37 -6.81 -3.01
CA VAL A 14 4.93 -8.15 -2.92
C VAL A 14 5.82 -8.36 -4.13
N GLU A 15 7.11 -8.59 -3.93
CA GLU A 15 8.08 -8.73 -5.02
C GLU A 15 7.70 -9.90 -5.95
N HIS A 16 7.75 -9.63 -7.24
CA HIS A 16 7.67 -10.66 -8.27
C HIS A 16 9.06 -11.26 -8.53
N VAL A 17 9.11 -12.43 -9.18
CA VAL A 17 10.38 -13.05 -9.61
C VAL A 17 11.16 -12.19 -10.60
N VAL A 18 10.47 -11.28 -11.31
CA VAL A 18 11.09 -10.30 -12.19
C VAL A 18 11.39 -9.04 -11.38
N LYS A 19 12.67 -8.68 -11.30
CA LYS A 19 13.15 -7.51 -10.55
C LYS A 19 12.38 -6.24 -10.92
N GLY A 20 11.95 -5.49 -9.91
CA GLY A 20 11.19 -4.24 -10.05
C GLY A 20 9.69 -4.42 -10.26
N TYR A 21 9.23 -5.63 -10.59
CA TYR A 21 7.82 -5.95 -10.71
C TYR A 21 7.23 -6.44 -9.39
N LEU A 22 5.93 -6.20 -9.24
CA LEU A 22 5.13 -6.60 -8.09
C LEU A 22 4.14 -7.68 -8.52
N GLN A 23 4.02 -8.73 -7.71
CA GLN A 23 2.99 -9.75 -7.88
C GLN A 23 1.64 -9.28 -7.33
N ASP A 24 1.65 -8.49 -6.26
CA ASP A 24 0.49 -7.96 -5.58
C ASP A 24 0.88 -6.71 -4.79
N VAL A 25 -0.11 -5.94 -4.36
CA VAL A 25 0.05 -4.92 -3.32
C VAL A 25 -0.81 -5.34 -2.14
N VAL A 26 -0.22 -5.43 -0.95
CA VAL A 26 -0.92 -5.87 0.26
C VAL A 26 -1.13 -4.73 1.25
N VAL A 27 -2.27 -4.76 1.91
CA VAL A 27 -2.58 -3.98 3.10
C VAL A 27 -2.30 -4.84 4.32
N ILE A 28 -1.44 -4.34 5.21
CA ILE A 28 -1.01 -5.00 6.44
C ILE A 28 -1.54 -4.20 7.62
N TYR A 29 -2.17 -4.87 8.58
CA TYR A 29 -2.74 -4.23 9.77
C TYR A 29 -2.76 -5.18 10.96
N LYS A 30 -2.79 -4.59 12.16
CA LYS A 30 -2.88 -5.36 13.40
C LYS A 30 -4.34 -5.46 13.84
N GLN A 31 -4.77 -6.69 14.15
CA GLN A 31 -6.06 -6.96 14.78
C GLN A 31 -5.81 -7.77 16.05
N SER A 32 -6.10 -7.15 17.21
CA SER A 32 -5.73 -7.68 18.52
C SER A 32 -4.22 -7.95 18.61
N ASN A 33 -3.81 -9.21 18.76
CA ASN A 33 -2.40 -9.61 18.83
C ASN A 33 -1.86 -10.17 17.50
N ASN A 34 -2.68 -10.20 16.45
CA ASN A 34 -2.31 -10.80 15.16
C ASN A 34 -2.06 -9.72 14.11
N TRP A 35 -1.02 -9.94 13.30
CA TRP A 35 -0.80 -9.20 12.07
C TRP A 35 -1.51 -9.91 10.93
N ASN A 36 -2.27 -9.14 10.15
CA ASN A 36 -2.99 -9.61 8.97
C ASN A 36 -2.41 -8.92 7.74
N ALA A 37 -2.36 -9.65 6.63
CA ALA A 37 -2.01 -9.12 5.32
C ALA A 37 -3.08 -9.55 4.32
N VAL A 38 -3.64 -8.60 3.58
CA VAL A 38 -4.70 -8.83 2.59
C VAL A 38 -4.35 -8.06 1.33
N SER A 39 -4.52 -8.68 0.15
CA SER A 39 -4.38 -7.97 -1.13
C SER A 39 -5.22 -6.69 -1.12
N ALA A 40 -4.63 -5.58 -1.56
CA ALA A 40 -5.29 -4.29 -1.69
C ALA A 40 -6.51 -4.39 -2.61
N GLU A 41 -6.48 -5.26 -3.63
CA GLU A 41 -7.66 -5.50 -4.47
C GLU A 41 -8.86 -6.02 -3.66
N ARG A 42 -8.59 -6.88 -2.67
CA ARG A 42 -9.62 -7.59 -1.89
C ARG A 42 -9.96 -6.90 -0.57
N PHE A 43 -9.13 -5.96 -0.12
CA PHE A 43 -9.33 -5.26 1.14
C PHE A 43 -10.62 -4.41 1.09
N ARG A 44 -11.42 -4.50 2.16
CA ARG A 44 -12.67 -3.75 2.31
C ARG A 44 -12.56 -2.83 3.51
N SER A 45 -12.89 -1.56 3.30
CA SER A 45 -12.92 -0.53 4.34
C SER A 45 -14.15 0.34 4.17
N ASN A 46 -14.68 0.83 5.30
CA ASN A 46 -15.72 1.87 5.30
C ASN A 46 -15.11 3.28 5.25
N ASP A 47 -13.78 3.40 5.33
CA ASP A 47 -13.06 4.67 5.23
C ASP A 47 -12.92 5.08 3.76
N ALA A 48 -13.51 6.24 3.41
CA ALA A 48 -13.49 6.77 2.05
C ALA A 48 -12.07 7.13 1.58
N THR A 49 -11.24 7.69 2.45
CA THR A 49 -9.84 8.01 2.13
C THR A 49 -9.04 6.74 1.93
N PHE A 50 -9.25 5.72 2.77
CA PHE A 50 -8.60 4.42 2.58
C PHE A 50 -9.01 3.77 1.25
N ASN A 51 -10.30 3.81 0.91
CA ASN A 51 -10.77 3.27 -0.36
C ASN A 51 -10.11 3.99 -1.54
N GLU A 52 -9.92 5.31 -1.45
CA GLU A 52 -9.17 6.05 -2.47
C GLU A 52 -7.71 5.59 -2.59
N ILE A 53 -7.02 5.42 -1.46
CA ILE A 53 -5.64 4.92 -1.43
C ILE A 53 -5.58 3.53 -2.09
N LYS A 54 -6.47 2.63 -1.67
CA LYS A 54 -6.56 1.26 -2.16
C LYS A 54 -6.79 1.21 -3.68
N GLU A 55 -7.75 2.00 -4.18
CA GLU A 55 -8.04 2.05 -5.62
C GLU A 55 -6.86 2.57 -6.44
N ALA A 56 -6.06 3.48 -5.89
CA ALA A 56 -4.87 4.00 -6.56
C ALA A 56 -3.70 3.01 -6.64
N VAL A 57 -3.61 2.04 -5.71
CA VAL A 57 -2.44 1.15 -5.58
C VAL A 57 -2.70 -0.31 -5.96
N LYS A 58 -3.96 -0.78 -5.92
CA LYS A 58 -4.29 -2.22 -6.01
C LYS A 58 -3.84 -2.95 -7.28
N PHE A 59 -3.55 -2.23 -8.36
CA PHE A 59 -3.10 -2.79 -9.63
C PHE A 59 -1.68 -2.33 -10.01
N ALA A 60 -0.89 -1.83 -9.05
CA ALA A 60 0.50 -1.51 -9.31
C ALA A 60 1.28 -2.79 -9.63
N THR A 61 1.86 -2.86 -10.83
CA THR A 61 2.63 -4.01 -11.31
C THR A 61 4.13 -3.78 -11.28
N HIS A 62 4.57 -2.54 -11.12
CA HIS A 62 5.97 -2.15 -10.94
C HIS A 62 6.14 -1.30 -9.67
N GLU A 63 7.31 -1.33 -9.05
CA GLU A 63 7.62 -0.52 -7.86
C GLU A 63 7.39 0.98 -8.11
N ASP A 64 7.71 1.44 -9.32
CA ASP A 64 7.49 2.82 -9.75
C ASP A 64 6.01 3.18 -9.85
N ASP A 65 5.13 2.24 -10.23
CA ASP A 65 3.68 2.48 -10.28
C ASP A 65 3.16 2.77 -8.88
N LEU A 66 3.58 1.95 -7.91
CA LEU A 66 3.20 2.08 -6.51
C LEU A 66 3.71 3.42 -5.94
N LYS A 67 4.99 3.75 -6.20
CA LYS A 67 5.58 5.01 -5.77
C LYS A 67 4.87 6.22 -6.36
N GLN A 68 4.59 6.21 -7.66
CA GLN A 68 3.88 7.30 -8.33
C GLN A 68 2.44 7.44 -7.81
N ALA A 69 1.74 6.33 -7.53
CA ALA A 69 0.41 6.36 -6.95
C ALA A 69 0.41 7.04 -5.57
N VAL A 70 1.36 6.68 -4.70
CA VAL A 70 1.52 7.29 -3.38
C VAL A 70 1.84 8.79 -3.50
N GLU A 71 2.76 9.18 -4.39
CA GLU A 71 3.08 10.60 -4.62
C GLU A 71 1.88 11.41 -5.11
N ARG A 72 1.02 10.84 -5.97
CA ARG A 72 -0.23 11.49 -6.39
C ARG A 72 -1.19 11.68 -5.21
N LEU A 73 -1.34 10.68 -4.34
CA LEU A 73 -2.18 10.77 -3.14
C LEU A 73 -1.66 11.84 -2.16
N ARG A 74 -0.33 11.90 -1.96
CA ARG A 74 0.33 12.94 -1.15
C ARG A 74 0.05 14.34 -1.66
N LYS A 75 0.19 14.57 -2.98
CA LYS A 75 -0.13 15.86 -3.63
C LYS A 75 -1.59 16.28 -3.46
N ARG A 76 -2.50 15.33 -3.27
CA ARG A 76 -3.92 15.57 -2.99
C ARG A 76 -4.24 15.79 -1.51
N GLY A 77 -3.22 15.76 -0.64
CA GLY A 77 -3.35 16.04 0.79
C GLY A 77 -3.47 14.80 1.68
N ILE A 78 -3.39 13.59 1.13
CA ILE A 78 -3.44 12.35 1.92
C ILE A 78 -2.08 12.13 2.59
N LYS A 79 -2.08 12.05 3.93
CA LYS A 79 -0.87 11.84 4.74
C LYS A 79 -0.44 10.37 4.71
N ILE A 80 0.40 10.02 3.74
CA ILE A 80 1.02 8.70 3.63
C ILE A 80 2.51 8.84 3.91
N GLU A 81 3.03 8.07 4.86
CA GLU A 81 4.45 8.06 5.24
C GLU A 81 5.18 6.93 4.50
N GLU A 82 6.45 7.14 4.18
CA GLU A 82 7.31 6.05 3.70
C GLU A 82 8.11 5.53 4.89
N VAL A 83 7.99 4.24 5.16
CA VAL A 83 8.71 3.55 6.22
C VAL A 83 10.10 3.24 5.70
N LYS A 84 11.11 3.92 6.24
CA LYS A 84 12.51 3.66 5.96
C LYS A 84 13.01 2.57 6.91
N GLU A 85 13.72 1.58 6.38
CA GLU A 85 14.57 0.72 7.21
C GLU A 85 15.69 1.60 7.79
N ASN A 86 15.91 1.50 9.10
CA ASN A 86 17.09 2.07 9.76
C ASN A 86 18.29 1.15 9.58
#